data_AF-A0A1G1CHD5-F1
#
_entry.id   AF-A0A1G1CHD5-F1
#
_cell.length_a   1.000
_cell.length_b   1.000
_cell.length_c   1.000
_cell.angle_alpha   90.00
_cell.angle_beta   90.00
_cell.angle_gamma   90.00
#
_symmetry.space_group_name_H-M   'P 1'
#
loop_
_entity.id
_entity.type
_entity.pdbx_description
1 polymer ?
#
loop_
_entity_poly.entity_id
_entity_poly.type
_entity_poly.pdbx_seq_one_letter_code
_entity_poly.pdbx_strand_id
1 'polypeptide(L)'
;MKKLVLLTFIFVFTVSAKSAFADKPTQVDSNGVEVGWASSGCATIQDGTITDSAGNPVELGYDQYGYNYQAHMFNGTYDGSDRNLDGTYWGATGDYVDDNLIMKWSDAWLANVDCNGDNKLDRGLVDGNVEGTSLGWLTNQVEGDYDSDGDSTQDAHYTYFAKIVWVGSGGLWGAYDVIEEVYNDPVGGFTGLYSKVGAPGFGLNDQWTQ
;
A
#
# COMPACT_ATOMS: atom_id res chain seq x y z
N MET A 1 5.00 43.72 -52.08
CA MET A 1 4.48 42.64 -51.20
C MET A 1 5.52 42.38 -50.12
N LYS A 2 5.27 42.78 -48.87
CA LYS A 2 6.21 42.60 -47.76
C LYS A 2 6.08 41.17 -47.24
N LYS A 3 7.15 40.37 -47.29
CA LYS A 3 7.17 39.01 -46.74
C LYS A 3 7.27 39.09 -45.21
N LEU A 4 6.23 38.66 -44.52
CA LEU A 4 6.20 38.51 -43.07
C LEU A 4 6.89 37.17 -42.73
N VAL A 5 8.04 37.23 -42.08
CA VAL A 5 8.74 36.05 -41.56
C VAL A 5 8.21 35.77 -40.16
N LEU A 6 7.52 34.64 -40.00
CA LEU A 6 7.01 34.17 -38.71
C LEU A 6 8.11 33.36 -38.02
N LEU A 7 8.68 33.90 -36.93
CA LEU A 7 9.66 33.20 -36.11
C LEU A 7 8.90 32.36 -35.07
N THR A 8 8.89 31.04 -35.22
CA THR A 8 8.29 30.12 -34.25
C THR A 8 9.28 29.88 -33.10
N PHE A 9 8.98 30.41 -31.92
CA PHE A 9 9.71 30.10 -30.68
C PHE A 9 9.31 28.69 -30.21
N ILE A 10 10.22 27.73 -30.30
CA ILE A 10 10.07 26.41 -29.67
C ILE A 10 10.52 26.54 -28.22
N PHE A 11 9.56 26.58 -27.29
CA PHE A 11 9.84 26.44 -25.86
C PHE A 11 10.11 24.96 -25.57
N VAL A 12 11.39 24.61 -25.40
CA VAL A 12 11.79 23.31 -24.87
C VAL A 12 11.51 23.34 -23.36
N PHE A 13 10.37 22.80 -22.95
CA PHE A 13 10.13 22.48 -21.54
C PHE A 13 11.04 21.31 -21.18
N THR A 14 12.17 21.59 -20.53
CA THR A 14 12.92 20.58 -19.81
C THR A 14 12.08 20.15 -18.61
N VAL A 15 11.34 19.05 -18.77
CA VAL A 15 10.76 18.33 -17.63
C VAL A 15 11.95 17.82 -16.82
N SER A 16 12.32 18.57 -15.77
CA SER A 16 13.15 18.03 -14.71
C SER A 16 12.35 16.91 -14.09
N ALA A 17 12.71 15.67 -14.41
CA ALA A 17 12.24 14.50 -13.68
C ALA A 17 12.70 14.70 -12.24
N LYS A 18 11.83 15.28 -11.40
CA LYS A 18 11.99 15.20 -9.96
C LYS A 18 11.92 13.71 -9.69
N SER A 19 13.05 13.11 -9.36
CA SER A 19 13.08 11.79 -8.76
C SER A 19 12.04 11.82 -7.65
N ALA A 20 10.99 11.03 -7.78
CA ALA A 20 10.12 10.79 -6.64
C ALA A 20 11.05 10.34 -5.51
N PHE A 21 11.08 11.11 -4.42
CA PHE A 21 11.84 10.71 -3.26
C PHE A 21 11.21 9.41 -2.81
N ALA A 22 11.93 8.30 -2.99
CA ALA A 22 11.55 7.05 -2.37
C ALA A 22 11.34 7.30 -0.90
N ASP A 23 10.25 6.76 -0.35
CA ASP A 23 10.17 6.63 1.08
C ASP A 23 11.38 5.80 1.50
N LYS A 24 12.25 6.35 2.34
CA LYS A 24 13.38 5.55 2.81
C LYS A 24 12.83 4.63 3.87
N PRO A 25 13.29 3.36 3.97
CA PRO A 25 12.91 2.56 5.09
C PRO A 25 13.17 3.32 6.39
N THR A 26 12.36 3.10 7.39
CA THR A 26 12.45 3.81 8.67
C THR A 26 13.06 2.92 9.74
N GLN A 27 13.71 3.54 10.72
CA GLN A 27 14.19 2.89 11.94
C GLN A 27 13.87 3.79 13.13
N VAL A 28 13.90 3.24 14.34
CA VAL A 28 13.70 4.03 15.55
C VAL A 28 15.06 4.37 16.17
N ASP A 29 15.32 5.65 16.44
CA ASP A 29 16.55 6.06 17.12
C ASP A 29 16.51 5.72 18.62
N SER A 30 17.62 5.96 19.34
CA SER A 30 17.69 5.68 20.78
C SER A 30 16.72 6.49 21.64
N ASN A 31 16.06 7.51 21.08
CA ASN A 31 15.07 8.34 21.75
C ASN A 31 13.62 7.93 21.39
N GLY A 32 13.43 6.86 20.62
CA GLY A 32 12.10 6.44 20.18
C GLY A 32 11.57 7.23 18.99
N VAL A 33 12.42 7.97 18.27
CA VAL A 33 12.00 8.80 17.12
C VAL A 33 12.25 8.02 15.82
N GLU A 34 11.22 7.94 14.97
CA GLU A 34 11.37 7.43 13.62
C GLU A 34 12.30 8.33 12.80
N VAL A 35 13.37 7.73 12.29
CA VAL A 35 14.34 8.38 11.42
C VAL A 35 14.50 7.57 10.14
N GLY A 36 14.84 8.24 9.04
CA GLY A 36 15.17 7.54 7.80
C GLY A 36 16.36 6.62 8.02
N TRP A 37 16.20 5.35 7.67
CA TRP A 37 17.23 4.34 7.74
C TRP A 37 18.34 4.67 6.74
N ALA A 38 19.55 4.84 7.26
CA ALA A 38 20.74 5.11 6.47
C ALA A 38 21.53 3.82 6.24
N SER A 39 20.91 2.81 5.62
CA SER A 39 21.63 1.61 5.24
C SER A 39 22.49 1.84 4.02
N SER A 40 23.80 1.68 4.19
CA SER A 40 24.76 1.53 3.11
C SER A 40 24.95 0.03 2.84
N GLY A 41 24.07 -0.58 2.03
CA GLY A 41 24.25 -1.98 1.64
C GLY A 41 23.06 -2.67 1.01
N CYS A 42 21.84 -2.22 1.30
CA CYS A 42 20.66 -2.79 0.64
C CYS A 42 20.54 -2.30 -0.79
N ALA A 43 20.12 -3.19 -1.69
CA ALA A 43 19.64 -2.80 -2.99
C ALA A 43 18.27 -2.12 -2.86
N THR A 44 18.03 -1.17 -3.74
CA THR A 44 16.80 -0.40 -3.86
C THR A 44 16.11 -0.75 -5.17
N ILE A 45 14.82 -0.42 -5.31
CA ILE A 45 14.10 -0.60 -6.58
C ILE A 45 14.83 0.12 -7.73
N GLN A 46 15.44 1.27 -7.46
CA GLN A 46 16.20 2.07 -8.42
C GLN A 46 17.45 1.36 -8.96
N ASP A 47 17.98 0.38 -8.25
CA ASP A 47 19.14 -0.40 -8.70
C ASP A 47 18.74 -1.40 -9.80
N GLY A 48 17.44 -1.69 -9.96
CA GLY A 48 16.89 -2.57 -11.00
C GLY A 48 17.20 -4.05 -10.81
N THR A 49 17.72 -4.44 -9.64
CA THR A 49 18.06 -5.84 -9.31
C THR A 49 16.91 -6.56 -8.62
N ILE A 50 15.98 -5.84 -7.99
CA ILE A 50 14.84 -6.41 -7.29
C ILE A 50 13.78 -6.87 -8.29
N THR A 51 13.28 -8.08 -8.12
CA THR A 51 12.32 -8.72 -9.04
C THR A 51 11.02 -9.15 -8.36
N ASP A 52 9.94 -9.20 -9.13
CA ASP A 52 8.66 -9.76 -8.74
C ASP A 52 8.66 -11.30 -8.73
N SER A 53 7.53 -11.91 -8.38
CA SER A 53 7.39 -13.37 -8.37
C SER A 53 7.55 -14.05 -9.75
N ALA A 54 7.42 -13.28 -10.84
CA ALA A 54 7.62 -13.74 -12.22
C ALA A 54 9.06 -13.47 -12.72
N GLY A 55 9.92 -12.85 -11.91
CA GLY A 55 11.29 -12.50 -12.24
C GLY A 55 11.44 -11.20 -13.03
N ASN A 56 10.38 -10.41 -13.19
CA ASN A 56 10.47 -9.10 -13.82
C ASN A 56 11.01 -8.08 -12.82
N PRO A 57 11.85 -7.12 -13.24
CA PRO A 57 12.27 -6.03 -12.35
C PRO A 57 11.07 -5.26 -11.79
N VAL A 58 11.11 -4.95 -10.51
CA VAL A 58 10.13 -4.07 -9.87
C VAL A 58 10.35 -2.66 -10.41
N GLU A 59 9.30 -2.02 -10.91
CA GLU A 59 9.38 -0.67 -11.47
C GLU A 59 9.09 0.42 -10.41
N LEU A 60 9.51 1.65 -10.72
CA LEU A 60 9.22 2.82 -9.90
C LEU A 60 7.82 3.36 -10.21
N GLY A 61 7.16 3.90 -9.18
CA GLY A 61 5.80 4.44 -9.32
C GLY A 61 4.74 3.35 -9.26
N TYR A 62 3.55 3.65 -9.80
CA TYR A 62 2.46 2.69 -9.86
C TYR A 62 2.63 1.75 -11.04
N ASP A 63 2.50 0.45 -10.79
CA ASP A 63 2.35 -0.54 -11.85
C ASP A 63 0.91 -0.57 -12.40
N GLN A 64 0.69 -1.42 -13.40
CA GLN A 64 -0.60 -1.57 -14.07
C GLN A 64 -1.74 -2.04 -13.15
N TYR A 65 -1.42 -2.61 -11.98
CA TYR A 65 -2.39 -3.11 -11.01
C TYR A 65 -2.71 -2.06 -9.92
N GLY A 66 -1.90 -1.01 -9.82
CA GLY A 66 -2.04 0.03 -8.80
C GLY A 66 -1.07 -0.12 -7.63
N TYR A 67 -0.05 -0.98 -7.70
CA TYR A 67 0.98 -1.08 -6.68
C TYR A 67 2.11 -0.08 -6.91
N ASN A 68 2.45 0.70 -5.89
CA ASN A 68 3.63 1.53 -5.81
C ASN A 68 4.47 1.13 -4.60
N TYR A 69 5.40 0.19 -4.83
CA TYR A 69 6.26 -0.35 -3.80
C TYR A 69 7.20 0.70 -3.21
N GLN A 70 7.66 1.67 -4.02
CA GLN A 70 8.50 2.76 -3.55
C GLN A 70 7.78 3.65 -2.50
N ALA A 71 6.47 3.80 -2.61
CA ALA A 71 5.65 4.64 -1.72
C ALA A 71 4.86 3.84 -0.67
N HIS A 72 5.12 2.54 -0.55
CA HIS A 72 4.37 1.63 0.31
C HIS A 72 2.84 1.75 0.16
N MET A 73 2.38 1.85 -1.08
CA MET A 73 0.99 2.17 -1.38
C MET A 73 0.43 1.33 -2.51
N PHE A 74 -0.82 0.90 -2.35
CA PHE A 74 -1.68 0.42 -3.41
C PHE A 74 -2.82 1.41 -3.59
N ASN A 75 -3.19 1.68 -4.84
CA ASN A 75 -4.33 2.51 -5.19
C ASN A 75 -4.94 1.96 -6.49
N GLY A 76 -6.05 1.24 -6.37
CA GLY A 76 -6.70 0.54 -7.47
C GLY A 76 -8.03 -0.05 -7.01
N THR A 77 -8.52 -1.09 -7.67
CA THR A 77 -9.74 -1.80 -7.26
C THR A 77 -9.41 -3.09 -6.49
N TYR A 78 -10.40 -3.76 -5.90
CA TYR A 78 -10.19 -5.11 -5.37
C TYR A 78 -9.66 -6.08 -6.43
N ASP A 79 -10.20 -6.05 -7.66
CA ASP A 79 -9.68 -6.79 -8.83
C ASP A 79 -8.17 -6.56 -9.06
N GLY A 80 -7.69 -5.32 -8.94
CA GLY A 80 -6.27 -5.02 -9.09
C GLY A 80 -5.38 -5.60 -7.98
N SER A 81 -5.94 -5.85 -6.79
CA SER A 81 -5.15 -6.17 -5.60
C SER A 81 -4.50 -7.56 -5.64
N ASP A 82 -5.06 -8.52 -6.38
CA ASP A 82 -4.47 -9.86 -6.55
C ASP A 82 -3.51 -9.95 -7.75
N ARG A 83 -3.28 -8.82 -8.42
CA ARG A 83 -2.46 -8.68 -9.64
C ARG A 83 -3.02 -9.45 -10.84
N ASN A 84 -4.34 -9.59 -10.93
CA ASN A 84 -5.03 -10.22 -12.04
C ASN A 84 -6.31 -9.45 -12.39
N LEU A 85 -6.25 -8.56 -13.37
CA LEU A 85 -7.40 -7.77 -13.82
C LEU A 85 -8.35 -8.62 -14.69
N ASP A 86 -9.17 -9.44 -14.06
CA ASP A 86 -10.10 -10.36 -14.73
C ASP A 86 -11.56 -10.17 -14.31
N GLY A 87 -11.86 -9.11 -13.55
CA GLY A 87 -13.17 -8.86 -13.00
C GLY A 87 -13.51 -9.80 -11.85
N THR A 88 -12.49 -10.27 -11.12
CA THR A 88 -12.67 -11.08 -9.91
C THR A 88 -11.68 -10.66 -8.83
N TYR A 89 -12.05 -10.88 -7.57
CA TYR A 89 -11.14 -10.74 -6.44
C TYR A 89 -10.76 -12.13 -5.95
N TRP A 90 -9.54 -12.58 -6.25
CA TRP A 90 -9.08 -13.95 -5.96
C TRP A 90 -10.02 -15.03 -6.51
N GLY A 91 -10.58 -14.80 -7.70
CA GLY A 91 -11.53 -15.71 -8.36
C GLY A 91 -12.98 -15.59 -7.88
N ALA A 92 -13.26 -14.70 -6.93
CA ALA A 92 -14.62 -14.41 -6.47
C ALA A 92 -15.21 -13.19 -7.19
N THR A 93 -16.48 -13.28 -7.57
CA THR A 93 -17.25 -12.19 -8.17
C THR A 93 -18.17 -11.54 -7.14
N GLY A 94 -18.44 -10.25 -7.30
CA GLY A 94 -19.45 -9.52 -6.52
C GLY A 94 -19.37 -8.02 -6.80
N ASP A 95 -20.32 -7.27 -6.27
CA ASP A 95 -20.40 -5.80 -6.40
C ASP A 95 -19.14 -5.11 -5.85
N TYR A 96 -18.39 -5.78 -4.99
CA TYR A 96 -17.19 -5.22 -4.39
C TYR A 96 -15.93 -5.32 -5.26
N VAL A 97 -15.98 -6.03 -6.38
CA VAL A 97 -14.78 -6.31 -7.18
C VAL A 97 -14.19 -5.03 -7.79
N ASP A 98 -15.04 -4.09 -8.17
CA ASP A 98 -14.69 -2.78 -8.72
C ASP A 98 -14.60 -1.67 -7.66
N ASP A 99 -14.82 -1.98 -6.38
CA ASP A 99 -14.67 -0.99 -5.31
C ASP A 99 -13.24 -0.45 -5.26
N ASN A 100 -13.13 0.84 -5.02
CA ASN A 100 -11.87 1.54 -4.89
C ASN A 100 -11.20 1.16 -3.57
N LEU A 101 -9.98 0.63 -3.65
CA LEU A 101 -9.16 0.19 -2.54
C LEU A 101 -7.83 0.94 -2.54
N ILE A 102 -7.56 1.61 -1.43
CA ILE A 102 -6.25 2.18 -1.10
C ILE A 102 -5.67 1.35 0.05
N MET A 103 -4.50 0.76 -0.18
CA MET A 103 -3.72 0.13 0.88
C MET A 103 -2.47 0.94 1.15
N LYS A 104 -2.06 1.01 2.41
CA LYS A 104 -0.74 1.52 2.81
C LYS A 104 -0.12 0.55 3.79
N TRP A 105 1.20 0.45 3.79
CA TRP A 105 1.89 -0.47 4.68
C TRP A 105 3.23 0.09 5.17
N SER A 106 3.79 -0.56 6.19
CA SER A 106 5.14 -0.26 6.72
C SER A 106 6.24 -1.08 6.07
N ASP A 107 7.50 -0.66 6.25
CA ASP A 107 8.68 -1.49 5.90
C ASP A 107 8.67 -2.86 6.60
N ALA A 108 8.21 -2.90 7.85
CA ALA A 108 8.06 -4.14 8.59
C ALA A 108 7.00 -5.08 7.97
N TRP A 109 6.06 -4.55 7.16
CA TRP A 109 5.15 -5.36 6.36
C TRP A 109 5.80 -5.82 5.06
N LEU A 110 6.25 -4.88 4.23
CA LEU A 110 6.95 -5.12 2.97
C LEU A 110 7.77 -3.87 2.64
N ALA A 111 9.08 -3.97 2.81
CA ALA A 111 10.02 -2.89 2.57
C ALA A 111 10.32 -2.72 1.08
N ASN A 112 10.69 -1.50 0.69
CA ASN A 112 11.03 -1.15 -0.69
C ASN A 112 12.52 -1.41 -1.06
N VAL A 113 13.16 -2.33 -0.36
CA VAL A 113 14.59 -2.66 -0.46
C VAL A 113 14.82 -4.17 -0.41
N ASP A 114 16.01 -4.58 -0.82
CA ASP A 114 16.58 -5.92 -0.64
C ASP A 114 17.89 -5.82 0.15
N CYS A 115 17.85 -6.25 1.41
CA CYS A 115 18.96 -6.22 2.35
C CYS A 115 19.54 -7.61 2.60
N ASN A 116 18.80 -8.66 2.27
CA ASN A 116 19.21 -10.04 2.47
C ASN A 116 19.90 -10.64 1.23
N GLY A 117 19.81 -9.96 0.08
CA GLY A 117 20.46 -10.31 -1.19
C GLY A 117 19.72 -11.37 -2.01
N ASP A 118 18.43 -11.58 -1.77
CA ASP A 118 17.61 -12.55 -2.51
C ASP A 118 16.96 -11.99 -3.79
N ASN A 119 17.24 -10.72 -4.10
CA ASN A 119 16.69 -9.95 -5.22
C ASN A 119 15.17 -9.78 -5.13
N LYS A 120 14.59 -9.76 -3.92
CA LYS A 120 13.17 -9.51 -3.68
C LYS A 120 13.00 -8.42 -2.62
N LEU A 121 11.80 -7.85 -2.60
CA LEU A 121 11.41 -6.92 -1.55
C LEU A 121 11.39 -7.64 -0.19
N ASP A 122 12.07 -7.07 0.80
CA ASP A 122 12.16 -7.64 2.14
C ASP A 122 10.82 -7.61 2.88
N ARG A 123 10.55 -8.69 3.62
CA ARG A 123 9.42 -8.75 4.57
C ARG A 123 9.97 -8.75 5.99
N GLY A 124 9.33 -7.98 6.87
CA GLY A 124 9.76 -7.92 8.27
C GLY A 124 11.06 -7.16 8.46
N LEU A 125 11.32 -6.12 7.67
CA LEU A 125 12.46 -5.25 7.88
C LEU A 125 12.20 -4.37 9.11
N VAL A 126 12.93 -4.62 10.18
CA VAL A 126 12.87 -3.83 11.42
C VAL A 126 14.29 -3.49 11.86
N ASP A 127 14.58 -2.20 11.98
CA ASP A 127 15.90 -1.68 12.36
C ASP A 127 17.06 -2.30 11.55
N GLY A 128 16.79 -2.57 10.27
CA GLY A 128 17.74 -3.15 9.34
C GLY A 128 17.92 -4.66 9.37
N ASN A 129 17.14 -5.37 10.18
CA ASN A 129 17.12 -6.84 10.22
C ASN A 129 15.89 -7.35 9.46
N VAL A 130 16.09 -8.38 8.62
CA VAL A 130 15.04 -9.01 7.84
C VAL A 130 14.63 -10.31 8.51
N GLU A 131 13.40 -10.35 9.03
CA GLU A 131 12.84 -11.54 9.70
C GLU A 131 12.11 -12.49 8.72
N GLY A 132 11.81 -12.03 7.50
CA GLY A 132 11.12 -12.80 6.46
C GLY A 132 9.61 -12.98 6.68
N THR A 133 9.07 -12.48 7.80
CA THR A 133 7.63 -12.44 8.11
C THR A 133 7.16 -10.99 8.11
N SER A 134 5.97 -10.69 7.59
CA SER A 134 5.43 -9.32 7.63
C SER A 134 5.02 -8.95 9.06
N LEU A 135 5.91 -8.34 9.84
CA LEU A 135 5.68 -7.97 11.25
C LEU A 135 5.00 -6.60 11.43
N GLY A 136 4.73 -5.90 10.33
CA GLY A 136 4.30 -4.51 10.37
C GLY A 136 2.80 -4.29 10.43
N TRP A 137 2.41 -3.10 10.00
CA TRP A 137 1.03 -2.69 9.84
C TRP A 137 0.65 -2.51 8.37
N LEU A 138 -0.65 -2.61 8.12
CA LEU A 138 -1.30 -2.29 6.87
C LEU A 138 -2.63 -1.58 7.15
N THR A 139 -2.96 -0.57 6.35
CA THR A 139 -4.29 0.04 6.37
C THR A 139 -5.00 -0.26 5.08
N ASN A 140 -6.29 -0.57 5.17
CA ASN A 140 -7.20 -0.64 4.02
C ASN A 140 -8.20 0.50 4.11
N GLN A 141 -8.39 1.20 3.01
CA GLN A 141 -9.41 2.22 2.85
C GLN A 141 -10.19 1.93 1.58
N VAL A 142 -11.48 1.71 1.72
CA VAL A 142 -12.37 1.19 0.69
C VAL A 142 -13.53 2.15 0.50
N GLU A 143 -13.91 2.34 -0.75
CA GLU A 143 -15.10 3.08 -1.16
C GLU A 143 -15.79 2.29 -2.28
N GLY A 144 -17.09 2.07 -2.14
CA GLY A 144 -17.84 1.21 -3.03
C GLY A 144 -19.32 1.55 -3.09
N ASP A 145 -19.97 1.05 -4.14
CA ASP A 145 -21.41 1.16 -4.37
C ASP A 145 -22.01 -0.25 -4.51
N TYR A 146 -23.25 -0.45 -4.04
CA TYR A 146 -23.91 -1.76 -4.09
C TYR A 146 -25.41 -1.64 -4.34
N ASP A 147 -26.00 -2.73 -4.82
CA ASP A 147 -27.45 -2.88 -5.00
C ASP A 147 -28.10 -3.31 -3.67
N SER A 148 -28.77 -2.39 -2.99
CA SER A 148 -29.28 -2.64 -1.64
C SER A 148 -30.60 -3.40 -1.58
N ASP A 149 -31.35 -3.45 -2.70
CA ASP A 149 -32.68 -4.08 -2.76
C ASP A 149 -32.80 -5.20 -3.80
N GLY A 150 -31.74 -5.44 -4.59
CA GLY A 150 -31.65 -6.49 -5.60
C GLY A 150 -32.28 -6.12 -6.95
N ASP A 151 -32.56 -4.84 -7.21
CA ASP A 151 -33.20 -4.38 -8.45
C ASP A 151 -32.24 -4.17 -9.63
N SER A 152 -30.96 -4.51 -9.45
CA SER A 152 -29.83 -4.31 -10.37
C SER A 152 -29.40 -2.86 -10.56
N THR A 153 -29.77 -1.98 -9.62
CA THR A 153 -29.30 -0.60 -9.56
C THR A 153 -28.40 -0.44 -8.34
N GLN A 154 -27.18 0.06 -8.54
CA GLN A 154 -26.35 0.50 -7.42
C GLN A 154 -26.96 1.77 -6.83
N ASP A 155 -27.65 1.64 -5.69
CA ASP A 155 -28.40 2.69 -5.04
C ASP A 155 -27.86 3.04 -3.64
N ALA A 156 -26.92 2.24 -3.14
CA ALA A 156 -26.27 2.42 -1.86
C ALA A 156 -24.76 2.60 -2.01
N HIS A 157 -24.19 3.39 -1.09
CA HIS A 157 -22.77 3.75 -1.08
C HIS A 157 -22.19 3.49 0.31
N TYR A 158 -20.96 3.00 0.36
CA TYR A 158 -20.27 2.77 1.62
C TYR A 158 -18.80 3.18 1.59
N THR A 159 -18.27 3.47 2.78
CA THR A 159 -16.83 3.60 3.01
C THR A 159 -16.40 2.74 4.17
N TYR A 160 -15.26 2.08 4.04
CA TYR A 160 -14.68 1.24 5.06
C TYR A 160 -13.20 1.58 5.25
N PHE A 161 -12.75 1.60 6.50
CA PHE A 161 -11.35 1.77 6.84
C PHE A 161 -10.98 0.78 7.92
N ALA A 162 -9.86 0.09 7.73
CA ALA A 162 -9.29 -0.85 8.70
C ALA A 162 -7.81 -0.56 8.94
N LYS A 163 -7.40 -0.63 10.21
CA LYS A 163 -5.99 -0.76 10.60
C LYS A 163 -5.72 -2.19 11.02
N ILE A 164 -4.73 -2.81 10.38
CA ILE A 164 -4.32 -4.19 10.63
C ILE A 164 -2.87 -4.16 11.13
N VAL A 165 -2.58 -4.88 12.21
CA VAL A 165 -1.23 -4.97 12.78
C VAL A 165 -0.88 -6.42 13.06
N TRP A 166 0.40 -6.74 12.96
CA TRP A 166 0.92 -8.02 13.43
C TRP A 166 0.83 -8.11 14.95
N VAL A 167 0.31 -9.22 15.48
CA VAL A 167 0.07 -9.43 16.92
C VAL A 167 0.86 -10.58 17.53
N GLY A 168 1.64 -11.32 16.76
CA GLY A 168 2.47 -12.40 17.28
C GLY A 168 2.35 -13.71 16.52
N SER A 169 2.69 -14.81 17.20
CA SER A 169 2.69 -16.15 16.62
C SER A 169 1.28 -16.71 16.46
N GLY A 170 0.85 -16.80 15.21
CA GLY A 170 -0.26 -17.61 14.71
C GLY A 170 0.06 -17.98 13.25
N GLY A 171 -0.75 -18.83 12.60
CA GLY A 171 -0.66 -18.92 11.13
C GLY A 171 -0.89 -17.56 10.47
N LEU A 172 -0.70 -17.44 9.15
CA LEU A 172 -0.79 -16.15 8.42
C LEU A 172 -1.99 -15.26 8.78
N TRP A 173 -3.17 -15.81 9.10
CA TRP A 173 -4.33 -15.02 9.53
C TRP A 173 -4.53 -14.92 11.06
N GLY A 174 -3.85 -15.77 11.84
CA GLY A 174 -3.85 -15.69 13.30
C GLY A 174 -2.71 -14.85 13.87
N ALA A 175 -1.85 -14.31 13.01
CA ALA A 175 -0.73 -13.45 13.35
C ALA A 175 -1.06 -11.96 13.23
N TYR A 176 -2.28 -11.58 12.82
CA TYR A 176 -2.70 -10.20 12.65
C TYR A 176 -4.09 -9.97 13.24
N ASP A 177 -4.30 -8.76 13.78
CA ASP A 177 -5.60 -8.30 14.23
C ASP A 177 -5.96 -6.96 13.58
N VAL A 178 -7.27 -6.76 13.40
CA VAL A 178 -7.82 -5.44 13.10
C VAL A 178 -7.96 -4.66 14.41
N ILE A 179 -7.30 -3.52 14.52
CA ILE A 179 -7.25 -2.71 15.75
C ILE A 179 -8.11 -1.45 15.69
N GLU A 180 -8.57 -1.06 14.51
CA GLU A 180 -9.50 0.05 14.33
C GLU A 180 -10.27 -0.14 13.02
N GLU A 181 -11.59 -0.01 13.10
CA GLU A 181 -12.51 -0.06 11.97
C GLU A 181 -13.41 1.17 12.00
N VAL A 182 -13.52 1.84 10.86
CA VAL A 182 -14.50 2.89 10.62
C VAL A 182 -15.33 2.46 9.43
N TYR A 183 -16.64 2.36 9.62
CA TYR A 183 -17.58 1.92 8.60
C TYR A 183 -18.74 2.90 8.48
N ASN A 184 -18.96 3.43 7.29
CA ASN A 184 -20.10 4.27 6.97
C ASN A 184 -20.89 3.61 5.86
N ASP A 185 -22.12 3.23 6.18
CA ASP A 185 -23.12 2.72 5.25
C ASP A 185 -24.49 3.20 5.73
N PRO A 186 -25.00 4.33 5.18
CA PRO A 186 -26.26 4.91 5.60
C PRO A 186 -27.47 3.98 5.39
N VAL A 187 -27.44 3.14 4.37
CA VAL A 187 -28.54 2.21 4.04
C VAL A 187 -28.54 1.04 5.03
N GLY A 188 -27.37 0.49 5.35
CA GLY A 188 -27.18 -0.51 6.42
C GLY A 188 -27.29 0.06 7.84
N GLY A 189 -27.37 1.38 8.00
CA GLY A 189 -27.50 2.06 9.30
C GLY A 189 -26.19 2.18 10.08
N PHE A 190 -25.04 2.06 9.42
CA PHE A 190 -23.71 2.18 10.03
C PHE A 190 -23.14 3.59 9.83
N THR A 191 -22.65 4.20 10.92
CA THR A 191 -22.13 5.58 10.89
C THR A 191 -20.90 5.74 11.78
N GLY A 192 -19.72 5.68 11.18
CA GLY A 192 -18.46 6.05 11.80
C GLY A 192 -17.72 4.89 12.46
N LEU A 193 -17.24 5.11 13.68
CA LEU A 193 -16.38 4.15 14.39
C LEU A 193 -17.14 2.83 14.65
N TYR A 194 -16.66 1.74 14.06
CA TYR A 194 -17.24 0.41 14.23
C TYR A 194 -16.56 -0.34 15.38
N SER A 195 -15.23 -0.39 15.37
CA SER A 195 -14.44 -1.04 16.42
C SER A 195 -13.11 -0.33 16.62
N LYS A 196 -12.55 -0.41 17.83
CA LYS A 196 -11.25 0.16 18.17
C LYS A 196 -10.73 -0.40 19.49
N VAL A 197 -9.49 -0.87 19.49
CA VAL A 197 -8.78 -1.23 20.72
C VAL A 197 -8.37 0.03 21.49
N GLY A 198 -7.94 -0.10 22.75
CA GLY A 198 -7.68 1.06 23.62
C GLY A 198 -6.61 2.05 23.15
N ALA A 199 -5.66 1.64 22.28
CA ALA A 199 -4.50 2.45 21.93
C ALA A 199 -4.04 2.36 20.45
N PRO A 200 -4.89 2.48 19.41
CA PRO A 200 -4.68 1.93 18.05
C PRO A 200 -3.63 2.68 17.19
N GLY A 201 -2.43 2.81 17.72
CA GLY A 201 -1.26 3.34 17.03
C GLY A 201 -0.68 2.33 16.05
N PHE A 202 0.07 2.86 15.10
CA PHE A 202 0.92 2.07 14.22
C PHE A 202 2.23 1.79 14.96
N GLY A 203 2.49 0.52 15.27
CA GLY A 203 3.69 0.05 15.96
C GLY A 203 3.70 -1.48 16.03
N LEU A 204 4.87 -2.08 16.26
CA LEU A 204 4.95 -3.51 16.55
C LEU A 204 4.15 -3.78 17.84
N ASN A 205 3.26 -4.78 17.80
CA ASN A 205 2.31 -5.06 18.89
C ASN A 205 2.96 -5.70 20.13
N ASP A 206 4.29 -5.65 20.25
CA ASP A 206 5.04 -6.23 21.36
C ASP A 206 4.70 -5.58 22.72
N GLN A 207 4.05 -4.40 22.71
CA GLN A 207 3.63 -3.66 23.92
C GLN A 207 2.21 -3.96 24.43
N TRP A 208 1.38 -4.74 23.72
CA TRP A 208 -0.04 -4.90 24.06
C TRP A 208 -0.41 -6.23 24.69
N THR A 209 0.58 -7.10 24.84
CA THR A 209 0.46 -8.33 25.61
C THR A 209 0.86 -8.06 27.07
N GLN A 210 -0.12 -7.64 27.88
CA GLN A 210 -0.09 -7.77 29.34
C GLN A 210 -1.32 -8.50 29.83
#